data_AF-A0A350UGC9-F1
#
_entry.id   AF-A0A350UGC9-F1
#
_cell.length_a   1.000
_cell.length_b   1.000
_cell.length_c   1.000
_cell.angle_alpha   90.00
_cell.angle_beta   90.00
_cell.angle_gamma   90.00
#
_symmetry.space_group_name_H-M   'P 1'
#
loop_
_entity.id
_entity.type
_entity.pdbx_description
1 polymer ?
#
loop_
_entity_poly.entity_id
_entity_poly.type
_entity_poly.pdbx_seq_one_letter_code
_entity_poly.pdbx_strand_id
1 'polypeptide(L)'
;FEEDGGRRVHFANHGYVMHLGVVGEGAEARILMAGINNACNRPFVAWMPASGPAATSPGGGPPRYRYANTPPGAPPLYILLPNSHFNLAMGKPYPIPLRFPLRRETVSVELNDPGSNDLLYTYEFDLGLKPVRVHASGEVFALHRRYEREGVLDHRAEDCPELNRPHMLRVWTPEDGWQDLAMRVSNPNNTE
;
A
#
# COMPACT_ATOMS: atom_id res chain seq x y z
N PHE A 1 12.85 8.07 -20.60
CA PHE A 1 12.73 8.44 -22.02
C PHE A 1 13.54 7.44 -22.80
N GLU A 2 13.02 6.99 -23.93
CA GLU A 2 13.84 6.20 -24.85
C GLU A 2 14.97 7.09 -25.40
N GLU A 3 16.02 6.48 -25.96
CA GLU A 3 17.19 7.22 -26.47
C GLU A 3 16.83 8.24 -27.57
N ASP A 4 15.66 8.08 -28.20
CA ASP A 4 15.09 9.01 -29.19
C ASP A 4 14.25 10.15 -28.58
N GLY A 5 14.17 10.25 -27.24
CA GLY A 5 13.30 11.21 -26.55
C GLY A 5 11.84 10.75 -26.44
N GLY A 6 11.52 9.53 -26.86
CA GLY A 6 10.22 8.90 -26.77
C GLY A 6 9.74 8.71 -25.33
N ARG A 7 8.43 8.89 -25.13
CA ARG A 7 7.76 8.57 -23.87
C ARG A 7 7.37 7.09 -23.88
N ARG A 8 7.95 6.32 -22.97
CA ARG A 8 7.61 4.90 -22.77
C ARG A 8 6.70 4.75 -21.54
N VAL A 9 5.60 4.03 -21.70
CA VAL A 9 4.78 3.59 -20.57
C VAL A 9 5.54 2.47 -19.86
N HIS A 10 5.79 2.63 -18.57
CA HIS A 10 6.40 1.58 -17.74
C HIS A 10 5.34 0.80 -16.94
N PHE A 11 4.36 1.52 -16.38
CA PHE A 11 3.34 0.90 -15.54
C PHE A 11 1.98 1.55 -15.73
N ALA A 12 0.94 0.72 -15.82
CA ALA A 12 -0.46 1.13 -15.83
C ALA A 12 -1.15 0.57 -14.57
N ASN A 13 -1.71 1.44 -13.73
CA ASN A 13 -2.41 1.04 -12.51
C ASN A 13 -3.90 1.37 -12.55
N HIS A 14 -4.77 0.48 -12.04
CA HIS A 14 -6.22 0.67 -11.98
C HIS A 14 -6.58 1.76 -10.93
N GLY A 15 -6.05 2.96 -11.08
CA GLY A 15 -6.06 4.04 -10.10
C GLY A 15 -4.86 4.96 -10.30
N TYR A 16 -4.30 5.49 -9.21
CA TYR A 16 -3.24 6.49 -9.25
C TYR A 16 -1.93 5.95 -8.67
N VAL A 17 -0.82 6.15 -9.39
CA VAL A 17 0.53 6.02 -8.82
C VAL A 17 0.87 7.38 -8.20
N MET A 18 1.22 7.39 -6.92
CA MET A 18 1.48 8.62 -6.18
C MET A 18 2.97 8.80 -5.87
N HIS A 19 3.66 7.69 -5.63
CA HIS A 19 5.07 7.69 -5.24
C HIS A 19 5.86 6.72 -6.10
N LEU A 20 7.08 7.11 -6.43
CA LEU A 20 8.07 6.32 -7.14
C LEU A 20 9.39 6.39 -6.38
N GLY A 21 10.10 5.27 -6.30
CA GLY A 21 11.47 5.18 -5.83
C GLY A 21 12.27 4.26 -6.73
N VAL A 22 13.57 4.51 -6.89
CA VAL A 22 14.46 3.62 -7.64
C VAL A 22 15.48 3.04 -6.67
N VAL A 23 15.67 1.73 -6.71
CA VAL A 23 16.69 1.00 -5.95
C VAL A 23 17.59 0.22 -6.88
N GLY A 24 18.86 0.09 -6.51
CA GLY A 24 19.88 -0.55 -7.35
C GLY A 24 20.33 0.33 -8.50
N GLU A 25 21.18 -0.23 -9.36
CA GLU A 25 21.80 0.47 -10.49
C GLU A 25 21.85 -0.44 -11.73
N GLY A 26 21.93 0.18 -12.91
CA GLY A 26 22.07 -0.52 -14.18
C GLY A 26 20.91 -1.49 -14.47
N ALA A 27 21.25 -2.69 -14.94
CA ALA A 27 20.27 -3.72 -15.32
C ALA A 27 19.46 -4.27 -14.13
N GLU A 28 19.99 -4.17 -12.90
CA GLU A 28 19.33 -4.65 -11.69
C GLU A 28 18.45 -3.58 -11.01
N ALA A 29 18.40 -2.37 -11.57
CA ALA A 29 17.61 -1.29 -11.02
C ALA A 29 16.11 -1.66 -11.01
N ARG A 30 15.44 -1.37 -9.90
CA ARG A 30 14.00 -1.60 -9.72
C ARG A 30 13.30 -0.30 -9.41
N ILE A 31 12.11 -0.16 -9.97
CA ILE A 31 11.18 0.92 -9.65
C ILE A 31 10.21 0.39 -8.60
N LEU A 32 10.27 0.96 -7.41
CA LEU A 32 9.28 0.80 -6.35
C LEU A 32 8.17 1.84 -6.55
N MET A 33 6.93 1.42 -6.34
CA MET A 33 5.75 2.23 -6.64
C MET A 33 4.75 2.12 -5.49
N ALA A 34 4.10 3.22 -5.12
CA ALA A 34 2.96 3.20 -4.23
C ALA A 34 1.87 4.16 -4.68
N GLY A 35 0.63 3.87 -4.29
CA GLY A 35 -0.53 4.68 -4.64
C GLY A 35 -1.83 3.98 -4.30
N ILE A 36 -2.86 4.23 -5.10
CA ILE A 36 -4.22 3.69 -4.90
C ILE A 36 -4.63 2.80 -6.06
N ASN A 37 -5.21 1.64 -5.74
CA ASN A 37 -5.94 0.80 -6.68
C ASN A 37 -7.46 1.01 -6.47
N ASN A 38 -8.09 1.74 -7.38
CA ASN A 38 -9.52 2.04 -7.36
C ASN A 38 -10.38 0.81 -7.69
N ALA A 39 -9.87 -0.16 -8.44
CA ALA A 39 -10.58 -1.41 -8.69
C ALA A 39 -10.78 -2.19 -7.38
N CYS A 40 -9.77 -2.19 -6.50
CA CYS A 40 -9.78 -2.90 -5.24
C CYS A 40 -10.17 -2.03 -4.03
N ASN A 41 -10.37 -0.71 -4.22
CA ASN A 41 -10.55 0.28 -3.16
C ASN A 41 -9.50 0.16 -2.04
N ARG A 42 -8.22 0.10 -2.41
CA ARG A 42 -7.12 -0.11 -1.46
C ARG A 42 -5.85 0.64 -1.88
N PRO A 43 -5.00 1.03 -0.93
CA PRO A 43 -3.62 1.41 -1.24
C PRO A 43 -2.85 0.22 -1.78
N PHE A 44 -1.82 0.50 -2.59
CA PHE A 44 -0.90 -0.52 -3.08
C PHE A 44 0.56 -0.12 -2.91
N VAL A 45 1.41 -1.14 -2.87
CA VAL A 45 2.85 -1.06 -3.12
C VAL A 45 3.26 -2.16 -4.09
N ALA A 46 4.15 -1.86 -5.01
CA ALA A 46 4.60 -2.80 -6.03
C ALA A 46 6.04 -2.50 -6.45
N TRP A 47 6.69 -3.44 -7.13
CA TRP A 47 7.96 -3.18 -7.79
C TRP A 47 7.99 -3.76 -9.19
N MET A 48 8.83 -3.19 -10.05
CA MET A 48 9.15 -3.72 -11.37
C MET A 48 10.61 -3.45 -11.75
N PRO A 49 11.25 -4.25 -12.63
CA PRO A 49 12.55 -3.92 -13.18
C PRO A 49 12.48 -2.61 -13.97
N ALA A 50 13.45 -1.72 -13.81
CA ALA A 50 13.47 -0.41 -14.47
C ALA A 50 13.61 -0.53 -16.00
N SER A 51 14.37 -1.52 -16.47
CA SER A 51 14.59 -1.87 -17.88
C SER A 51 13.57 -2.88 -18.44
N GLY A 52 12.60 -3.30 -17.62
CA GLY A 52 11.65 -4.35 -17.96
C GLY A 52 10.59 -3.95 -19.01
N PRO A 53 9.80 -4.92 -19.47
CA PRO A 53 8.61 -4.63 -20.27
C PRO A 53 7.61 -3.80 -19.45
N ALA A 54 6.77 -3.04 -20.16
CA ALA A 54 5.67 -2.32 -19.54
C ALA A 54 4.69 -3.30 -18.87
N ALA A 55 4.21 -2.94 -17.67
CA ALA A 55 3.34 -3.79 -16.88
C ALA A 55 2.00 -3.12 -16.55
N THR A 56 0.98 -3.92 -16.29
CA THR A 56 -0.33 -3.49 -15.79
C THR A 56 -0.57 -4.05 -14.40
N SER A 57 -1.19 -3.29 -13.50
CA SER A 57 -1.59 -3.82 -12.19
C SER A 57 -2.57 -4.99 -12.35
N PRO A 58 -2.45 -6.04 -11.52
CA PRO A 58 -3.29 -7.22 -11.63
C PRO A 58 -4.77 -6.85 -11.44
N GLY A 59 -5.64 -7.58 -12.15
CA GLY A 59 -7.08 -7.55 -11.90
C GLY A 59 -7.41 -8.08 -10.51
N GLY A 60 -8.61 -7.83 -10.00
CA GLY A 60 -9.00 -8.27 -8.65
C GLY A 60 -10.20 -7.53 -8.07
N GLY A 61 -10.57 -6.40 -8.68
CA GLY A 61 -11.79 -5.66 -8.40
C GLY A 61 -12.94 -5.98 -9.36
N PRO A 62 -14.13 -5.39 -9.14
CA PRO A 62 -15.24 -5.44 -10.08
C PRO A 62 -14.81 -4.96 -11.48
N PRO A 63 -15.44 -5.45 -12.57
CA PRO A 63 -15.03 -5.16 -13.95
C PRO A 63 -15.43 -3.76 -14.44
N ARG A 64 -15.15 -2.73 -13.63
CA ARG A 64 -15.52 -1.32 -13.81
C ARG A 64 -14.39 -0.49 -14.42
N TYR A 65 -13.15 -0.88 -14.16
CA TYR A 65 -11.96 -0.23 -14.68
C TYR A 65 -11.33 -1.13 -15.74
N ARG A 66 -11.31 -0.68 -16.98
CA ARG A 66 -10.71 -1.41 -18.11
C ARG A 66 -9.84 -0.46 -18.90
N TYR A 67 -8.67 -0.94 -19.30
CA TYR A 67 -7.85 -0.24 -20.26
C TYR A 67 -8.34 -0.50 -21.67
N ALA A 68 -8.37 0.53 -22.51
CA ALA A 68 -8.55 0.36 -23.94
C ALA A 68 -7.30 -0.31 -24.58
N ASN A 69 -6.10 0.08 -24.12
CA ASN A 69 -4.81 -0.43 -24.58
C ASN A 69 -3.94 -0.76 -23.37
N THR A 70 -4.03 -1.99 -22.86
CA THR A 70 -3.27 -2.40 -21.67
C THR A 70 -1.87 -2.89 -22.04
N PRO A 71 -0.80 -2.45 -21.33
CA PRO A 71 0.46 -3.16 -21.38
C PRO A 71 0.26 -4.65 -21.08
N PRO A 72 0.78 -5.58 -21.89
CA PRO A 72 0.51 -7.00 -21.73
C PRO A 72 1.26 -7.62 -20.53
N GLY A 73 2.28 -6.95 -20.00
CA GLY A 73 3.06 -7.44 -18.87
C GLY A 73 2.35 -7.29 -17.53
N ALA A 74 2.91 -7.94 -16.52
CA ALA A 74 2.49 -7.83 -15.12
C ALA A 74 3.70 -7.51 -14.23
N PRO A 75 3.50 -6.81 -13.09
CA PRO A 75 4.59 -6.57 -12.15
C PRO A 75 5.01 -7.90 -11.49
N PRO A 76 6.29 -8.11 -11.18
CA PRO A 76 6.72 -9.29 -10.43
C PRO A 76 6.06 -9.44 -9.06
N LEU A 77 5.68 -8.31 -8.44
CA LEU A 77 5.03 -8.29 -7.14
C LEU A 77 4.11 -7.07 -7.02
N TYR A 78 2.90 -7.30 -6.52
CA TYR A 78 1.93 -6.25 -6.25
C TYR A 78 1.19 -6.54 -4.96
N ILE A 79 1.20 -5.59 -4.02
CA ILE A 79 0.64 -5.77 -2.68
C ILE A 79 -0.44 -4.71 -2.47
N LEU A 80 -1.62 -5.15 -2.03
CA LEU A 80 -2.68 -4.30 -1.52
C LEU A 80 -2.60 -4.23 0.01
N LEU A 81 -2.53 -3.02 0.54
CA LEU A 81 -2.64 -2.76 1.97
C LEU A 81 -4.11 -2.86 2.40
N PRO A 82 -4.41 -3.23 3.66
CA PRO A 82 -5.79 -3.24 4.14
C PRO A 82 -6.35 -1.82 4.22
N ASN A 83 -7.67 -1.72 4.20
CA ASN A 83 -8.35 -0.49 4.60
C ASN A 83 -8.37 -0.41 6.11
N SER A 84 -8.16 0.80 6.64
CA SER A 84 -8.34 1.04 8.06
C SER A 84 -9.84 1.11 8.41
N HIS A 85 -10.19 0.62 9.58
CA HIS A 85 -11.51 0.74 10.17
C HIS A 85 -11.93 2.20 10.35
N PHE A 86 -10.97 3.14 10.50
CA PHE A 86 -11.25 4.58 10.53
C PHE A 86 -11.80 5.07 9.19
N ASN A 87 -11.20 4.65 8.07
CA ASN A 87 -11.71 4.98 6.73
C ASN A 87 -13.11 4.41 6.52
N LEU A 88 -13.32 3.15 6.90
CA LEU A 88 -14.62 2.49 6.76
C LEU A 88 -15.70 3.17 7.61
N ALA A 89 -15.39 3.49 8.86
CA ALA A 89 -16.32 4.16 9.78
C ALA A 89 -16.71 5.57 9.30
N MET A 90 -15.79 6.27 8.63
CA MET A 90 -16.03 7.60 8.05
C MET A 90 -16.62 7.56 6.64
N GLY A 91 -16.99 6.38 6.12
CA GLY A 91 -17.52 6.22 4.76
C GLY A 91 -16.52 6.58 3.66
N LYS A 92 -15.21 6.53 3.96
CA LYS A 92 -14.14 6.76 3.00
C LYS A 92 -13.68 5.44 2.39
N PRO A 93 -13.44 5.37 1.06
CA PRO A 93 -13.21 4.10 0.39
C PRO A 93 -11.84 3.47 0.69
N TYR A 94 -10.82 4.27 1.03
CA TYR A 94 -9.45 3.82 1.31
C TYR A 94 -8.62 4.91 2.01
N PRO A 95 -7.57 4.54 2.76
CA PRO A 95 -6.52 5.47 3.20
C PRO A 95 -5.64 5.90 2.03
N ILE A 96 -4.96 7.04 2.15
CA ILE A 96 -4.10 7.60 1.09
C ILE A 96 -2.62 7.47 1.51
N PRO A 97 -1.75 6.90 0.66
CA PRO A 97 -0.31 6.93 0.90
C PRO A 97 0.21 8.37 0.91
N LEU A 98 0.59 8.86 2.09
CA LEU A 98 1.10 10.20 2.29
C LEU A 98 2.59 10.28 1.91
N ARG A 99 3.37 9.29 2.35
CA ARG A 99 4.82 9.26 2.11
C ARG A 99 5.29 7.86 1.75
N PHE A 100 6.41 7.84 1.03
CA PHE A 100 7.08 6.62 0.59
C PHE A 100 8.59 6.72 0.86
N PRO A 101 9.01 6.78 2.15
CA PRO A 101 10.42 6.93 2.48
C PRO A 101 11.20 5.69 2.05
N LEU A 102 12.19 5.92 1.19
CA LEU A 102 13.17 4.93 0.80
C LEU A 102 14.42 5.10 1.64
N ARG A 103 14.82 4.04 2.35
CA ARG A 103 16.05 3.96 3.15
C ARG A 103 17.00 2.96 2.51
N ARG A 104 18.21 2.84 3.07
CA ARG A 104 19.26 1.96 2.53
C ARG A 104 18.83 0.50 2.40
N GLU A 105 18.00 0.03 3.32
CA GLU A 105 17.61 -1.39 3.43
C GLU A 105 16.10 -1.62 3.45
N THR A 106 15.32 -0.56 3.67
CA THR A 106 13.87 -0.65 3.82
C THR A 106 13.16 0.43 3.02
N VAL A 107 11.92 0.16 2.69
CA VAL A 107 10.97 1.13 2.17
C VAL A 107 9.73 1.12 3.06
N SER A 108 9.13 2.28 3.27
CA SER A 108 7.88 2.35 4.03
C SER A 108 6.75 2.99 3.24
N VAL A 109 5.52 2.61 3.55
CA VAL A 109 4.30 3.27 3.09
C VAL A 109 3.60 3.85 4.30
N GLU A 110 3.55 5.17 4.36
CA GLU A 110 2.92 5.92 5.44
C GLU A 110 1.46 6.26 5.06
N LEU A 111 0.50 5.78 5.84
CA LEU A 111 -0.93 6.00 5.64
C LEU A 111 -1.48 6.98 6.67
N ASN A 112 -2.28 7.95 6.21
CA ASN A 112 -2.85 9.00 7.05
C ASN A 112 -4.31 8.75 7.44
N ASP A 113 -4.78 9.56 8.40
CA ASP A 113 -6.19 9.70 8.73
C ASP A 113 -7.00 10.18 7.51
N PRO A 114 -8.18 9.61 7.21
CA PRO A 114 -9.12 10.18 6.24
C PRO A 114 -9.53 11.65 6.48
N GLY A 115 -9.53 12.12 7.73
CA GLY A 115 -10.01 13.45 8.14
C GLY A 115 -8.90 14.47 8.43
N SER A 116 -7.65 14.01 8.54
CA SER A 116 -6.48 14.85 8.80
C SER A 116 -5.26 14.38 7.98
N ASN A 117 -4.13 15.06 8.08
CA ASN A 117 -2.87 14.59 7.48
C ASN A 117 -2.00 13.85 8.51
N ASP A 118 -2.58 13.42 9.64
CA ASP A 118 -1.84 12.75 10.70
C ASP A 118 -1.49 11.32 10.28
N LEU A 119 -0.25 10.93 10.56
CA LEU A 119 0.25 9.60 10.27
C LEU A 119 -0.39 8.59 11.21
N LEU A 120 -1.10 7.61 10.67
CA LEU A 120 -1.72 6.54 11.45
C LEU A 120 -0.88 5.26 11.40
N TYR A 121 -0.50 4.82 10.21
CA TYR A 121 0.20 3.55 10.03
C TYR A 121 1.42 3.70 9.14
N THR A 122 2.53 3.09 9.54
CA THR A 122 3.75 2.95 8.73
C THR A 122 3.95 1.48 8.40
N TYR A 123 3.72 1.10 7.15
CA TYR A 123 4.00 -0.25 6.66
C TYR A 123 5.44 -0.32 6.20
N GLU A 124 6.26 -1.13 6.85
CA GLU A 124 7.68 -1.27 6.56
C GLU A 124 7.95 -2.58 5.80
N PHE A 125 8.71 -2.47 4.72
CA PHE A 125 9.15 -3.59 3.89
C PHE A 125 10.66 -3.53 3.67
N ASP A 126 11.28 -4.68 3.36
CA ASP A 126 12.60 -4.67 2.75
C ASP A 126 12.54 -4.14 1.29
N LEU A 127 13.69 -3.96 0.64
CA LEU A 127 13.74 -3.48 -0.75
C LEU A 127 13.19 -4.48 -1.79
N GLY A 128 12.94 -5.74 -1.39
CA GLY A 128 12.22 -6.75 -2.18
C GLY A 128 10.71 -6.74 -1.94
N LEU A 129 10.22 -5.80 -1.14
CA LEU A 129 8.85 -5.72 -0.62
C LEU A 129 8.40 -6.92 0.23
N LYS A 130 9.33 -7.61 0.90
CA LYS A 130 8.95 -8.57 1.95
C LYS A 130 8.45 -7.79 3.16
N PRO A 131 7.27 -8.13 3.73
CA PRO A 131 6.75 -7.41 4.89
C PRO A 131 7.67 -7.56 6.09
N VAL A 132 8.01 -6.45 6.73
CA VAL A 132 8.75 -6.43 8.00
C VAL A 132 7.77 -6.30 9.16
N ARG A 133 7.02 -5.20 9.20
CA ARG A 133 5.99 -4.90 10.20
C ARG A 133 5.12 -3.71 9.77
N VAL A 134 3.96 -3.55 10.40
CA VAL A 134 3.23 -2.28 10.40
C VAL A 134 3.34 -1.64 11.78
N HIS A 135 3.68 -0.37 11.84
CA HIS A 135 3.70 0.40 13.08
C HIS A 135 2.48 1.32 13.15
N ALA A 136 1.65 1.15 14.18
CA ALA A 136 0.57 2.07 14.51
C ALA A 136 1.14 3.23 15.35
N SER A 137 0.89 4.46 14.93
CA SER A 137 1.36 5.65 15.63
C SER A 137 0.60 5.89 16.94
N GLY A 138 1.10 6.81 17.79
CA GLY A 138 0.34 7.29 18.94
C GLY A 138 -0.97 7.99 18.56
N GLU A 139 -1.01 8.63 17.38
CA GLU A 139 -2.20 9.35 16.88
C GLU A 139 -3.38 8.42 16.64
N VAL A 140 -3.12 7.17 16.25
CA VAL A 140 -4.16 6.13 16.13
C VAL A 140 -4.95 5.97 17.42
N PHE A 141 -4.30 5.98 18.58
CA PHE A 141 -4.98 5.83 19.86
C PHE A 141 -5.77 7.09 20.24
N ALA A 142 -5.26 8.27 19.89
CA ALA A 142 -5.97 9.53 20.12
C ALA A 142 -7.24 9.62 19.26
N LEU A 143 -7.11 9.26 17.97
CA LEU A 143 -8.23 9.20 17.03
C LEU A 143 -9.27 8.15 17.46
N HIS A 144 -8.81 6.97 17.87
CA HIS A 144 -9.69 5.90 18.35
C HIS A 144 -10.55 6.34 19.55
N ARG A 145 -9.93 6.89 20.61
CA ARG A 145 -10.66 7.43 21.77
C ARG A 145 -11.63 8.56 21.41
N ARG A 146 -11.33 9.33 20.37
CA ARG A 146 -12.26 10.36 19.87
C ARG A 146 -13.47 9.70 19.21
N TYR A 147 -13.26 8.76 18.30
CA TYR A 147 -14.34 8.09 17.58
C TYR A 147 -15.19 7.20 18.49
N GLU A 148 -14.62 6.60 19.54
CA GLU A 148 -15.39 5.92 20.59
C GLU A 148 -16.35 6.89 21.29
N ARG A 149 -15.85 8.06 21.73
CA ARG A 149 -16.69 9.09 22.39
C ARG A 149 -17.76 9.66 21.47
N GLU A 150 -17.48 9.75 20.17
CA GLU A 150 -18.43 10.21 19.15
C GLU A 150 -19.43 9.12 18.73
N GLY A 151 -19.27 7.88 19.22
CA GLY A 151 -20.13 6.74 18.86
C GLY A 151 -19.92 6.23 17.44
N VAL A 152 -18.82 6.63 16.78
CA VAL A 152 -18.42 6.18 15.44
C VAL A 152 -17.80 4.78 15.50
N LEU A 153 -17.07 4.48 16.59
CA LEU A 153 -16.58 3.15 16.91
C LEU A 153 -17.31 2.63 18.16
N ASP A 154 -17.60 1.33 18.16
CA ASP A 154 -18.38 0.63 19.19
C ASP A 154 -17.53 -0.19 20.18
N HIS A 155 -16.21 -0.09 20.07
CA HIS A 155 -15.24 -0.82 20.87
C HIS A 155 -14.15 0.12 21.35
N ARG A 156 -13.35 -0.35 22.31
CA ARG A 156 -12.18 0.36 22.85
C ARG A 156 -10.92 0.04 22.07
N ALA A 157 -9.89 0.88 22.21
CA ALA A 157 -8.61 0.68 21.53
C ALA A 157 -7.94 -0.65 21.94
N GLU A 158 -8.08 -1.04 23.20
CA GLU A 158 -7.54 -2.29 23.76
C GLU A 158 -8.16 -3.53 23.12
N ASP A 159 -9.41 -3.43 22.65
CA ASP A 159 -10.15 -4.51 22.00
C ASP A 159 -10.11 -4.40 20.47
N CYS A 160 -9.46 -3.36 19.93
CA CYS A 160 -9.47 -3.07 18.50
C CYS A 160 -8.74 -4.17 17.70
N PRO A 161 -9.43 -4.86 16.77
CA PRO A 161 -8.78 -5.90 15.96
C PRO A 161 -7.65 -5.36 15.09
N GLU A 162 -7.76 -4.12 14.60
CA GLU A 162 -6.72 -3.48 13.79
C GLU A 162 -5.44 -3.18 14.59
N LEU A 163 -5.56 -2.89 15.89
CA LEU A 163 -4.39 -2.60 16.73
C LEU A 163 -3.76 -3.85 17.33
N ASN A 164 -4.53 -4.94 17.43
CA ASN A 164 -4.17 -6.11 18.21
C ASN A 164 -4.07 -7.41 17.40
N ARG A 165 -4.40 -7.40 16.11
CA ARG A 165 -4.23 -8.56 15.21
C ARG A 165 -3.36 -8.19 14.01
N PRO A 166 -2.67 -9.16 13.39
CA PRO A 166 -1.93 -8.91 12.17
C PRO A 166 -2.80 -8.28 11.08
N HIS A 167 -2.23 -7.32 10.37
CA HIS A 167 -2.85 -6.74 9.18
C HIS A 167 -2.76 -7.74 8.02
N MET A 168 -3.88 -7.98 7.35
CA MET A 168 -3.93 -8.86 6.19
C MET A 168 -3.66 -8.08 4.91
N LEU A 169 -2.46 -8.25 4.37
CA LEU A 169 -2.07 -7.78 3.04
C LEU A 169 -2.64 -8.73 1.99
N ARG A 170 -2.98 -8.24 0.79
CA ARG A 170 -3.19 -9.12 -0.37
C ARG A 170 -2.00 -8.99 -1.30
N VAL A 171 -1.32 -10.09 -1.57
CA VAL A 171 -0.11 -10.16 -2.37
C VAL A 171 -0.42 -10.86 -3.67
N TRP A 172 0.03 -10.29 -4.78
CA TRP A 172 -0.08 -10.89 -6.11
C TRP A 172 1.29 -11.13 -6.71
N THR A 173 1.49 -12.33 -7.24
CA THR A 173 2.61 -12.69 -8.11
C THR A 173 2.07 -13.31 -9.40
N PRO A 174 2.85 -13.30 -10.51
CA PRO A 174 2.46 -13.98 -11.73
C PRO A 174 2.26 -15.49 -11.57
N GLU A 175 3.01 -16.12 -10.65
CA GLU A 175 2.99 -17.57 -10.40
C GLU A 175 1.77 -17.98 -9.58
N ASP A 176 1.46 -17.23 -8.53
CA ASP A 176 0.49 -17.64 -7.51
C ASP A 176 -0.86 -16.93 -7.60
N GLY A 177 -0.93 -15.82 -8.32
CA GLY A 177 -2.06 -14.92 -8.25
C GLY A 177 -2.20 -14.28 -6.85
N TRP A 178 -3.44 -13.98 -6.44
CA TRP A 178 -3.69 -13.32 -5.16
C TRP A 178 -3.64 -14.29 -3.97
N GLN A 179 -2.81 -13.97 -3.00
CA GLN A 179 -2.74 -14.63 -1.69
C GLN A 179 -2.88 -13.60 -0.57
N ASP A 180 -3.29 -14.04 0.61
CA ASP A 180 -3.34 -13.18 1.79
C ASP A 180 -2.11 -13.45 2.66
N LEU A 181 -1.47 -12.36 3.11
CA LEU A 181 -0.24 -12.41 3.92
C LEU A 181 -0.43 -11.59 5.20
N ALA A 182 -0.24 -12.24 6.35
CA ALA A 182 -0.33 -11.59 7.65
C ALA A 182 0.93 -10.78 7.93
N MET A 183 0.77 -9.51 8.28
CA MET A 183 1.83 -8.60 8.69
C MET A 183 1.64 -8.20 10.14
N ARG A 184 2.67 -8.41 10.97
CA ARG A 184 2.62 -8.09 12.40
C ARG A 184 2.43 -6.59 12.62
N VAL A 185 1.53 -6.25 13.53
CA VAL A 185 1.32 -4.89 14.04
C VAL A 185 2.20 -4.68 15.27
N SER A 186 2.92 -3.56 15.31
CA SER A 186 3.51 -3.02 16.54
C SER A 186 2.85 -1.69 16.89
N ASN A 187 2.76 -1.39 18.17
CA ASN A 187 2.17 -0.14 18.65
C ASN A 187 2.87 0.32 19.94
N PRO A 188 2.65 1.55 20.43
CA PRO A 188 3.31 2.07 21.64
C PRO A 188 3.04 1.26 22.91
N ASN A 189 1.97 0.46 22.94
CA ASN A 189 1.59 -0.38 24.07
C ASN A 189 2.07 -1.83 23.92
N ASN A 190 2.63 -2.21 22.76
CA ASN A 190 3.15 -3.53 22.47
C ASN A 190 4.31 -3.41 21.46
N THR A 191 5.51 -3.18 22.02
CA THR A 191 6.76 -2.94 21.26
C THR A 191 7.61 -4.19 21.05
N GLU A 192 7.15 -5.36 21.48
CA GLU A 192 7.82 -6.63 21.16
C GLU A 192 7.64 -7.02 19.69
#